data_AF-A0A251QAN0-F1
#
_entry.id   AF-A0A251QAN0-F1
#
_cell.length_a   1.000
_cell.length_b   1.000
_cell.length_c   1.000
_cell.angle_alpha   90.00
_cell.angle_beta   90.00
_cell.angle_gamma   90.00
#
_symmetry.space_group_name_H-M   'P 1'
#
loop_
_entity.id
_entity.type
_entity.pdbx_description
1 polymer ?
#
loop_
_entity_poly.entity_id
_entity_poly.type
_entity_poly.pdbx_seq_one_letter_code
_entity_poly.pdbx_strand_id
1 'polypeptide(L)'
;MIQLCNLKTFRLVHSIFSCTFASKTNRVLVGDPKPSHFSLQSQLLCRHITSEISENQHNFTVTYLINTCGLSPEGAILASKWVKLQSPERADSVLELLRNHGASQTQISKLIRSHPQLLSADPEKTLLPKLEFFSSLEISKVDFAKTLAFNPHLLSASLRNRILPTYNFLRSMLSEKNVVAVLKRNSWIFLEGHCKHVVPNIGLLRELGMPQPCISSLLNRGTRVLMANAENFGQLVGEVKEMGFNLEKSTSVNALCALCGKNKLVWSRSREVLKTWGWSEGDFLSAFRKNPQCMIVSEKKLMQAMDLLVNKMGWSSGMIAKYPVVLSLSLERRLIPRCSVVKVLLLKGFINENLNLGSLLKRTEKQFLEIFVNRYLGEVPELLSVYQGKVDIQSV
;
A
#
# COMPACT_ATOMS: atom_id res chain seq x y z
N MET A 1 22.02 25.13 -21.12
CA MET A 1 21.36 24.67 -22.36
C MET A 1 20.72 23.32 -22.08
N ILE A 2 19.46 23.35 -21.61
CA ILE A 2 18.67 22.17 -21.20
C ILE A 2 17.36 22.29 -21.97
N GLN A 3 17.02 21.25 -22.74
CA GLN A 3 15.81 21.23 -23.57
C GLN A 3 14.56 21.29 -22.69
N LEU A 4 13.85 22.42 -22.79
CA LEU A 4 12.48 22.60 -22.36
C LEU A 4 11.58 21.89 -23.38
N CYS A 5 10.85 20.85 -22.96
CA CYS A 5 9.73 20.35 -23.77
C CYS A 5 8.66 21.44 -23.87
N ASN A 6 8.59 22.04 -25.06
CA ASN A 6 7.61 23.04 -25.47
C ASN A 6 6.19 22.44 -25.43
N LEU A 7 5.33 22.99 -24.59
CA LEU A 7 3.88 22.81 -24.66
C LEU A 7 3.34 23.79 -25.71
N LYS A 8 3.02 23.29 -26.91
CA LYS A 8 2.14 23.99 -27.85
C LYS A 8 1.03 23.04 -28.32
N THR A 9 -0.18 23.40 -27.88
CA THR A 9 -1.47 23.29 -28.60
C THR A 9 -1.59 22.18 -29.65
N PHE A 10 -2.29 21.09 -29.27
CA PHE A 10 -3.03 20.27 -30.22
C PHE A 10 -4.52 20.42 -29.94
N ARG A 11 -5.21 21.10 -30.87
CA ARG A 11 -6.67 20.98 -31.05
C ARG A 11 -6.92 19.56 -31.56
N LEU A 12 -7.69 18.75 -30.83
CA LEU A 12 -8.17 17.47 -31.34
C LEU A 12 -9.51 17.70 -32.04
N VAL A 13 -9.53 17.46 -33.36
CA VAL A 13 -10.74 17.35 -34.17
C VAL A 13 -11.38 15.99 -33.88
N HIS A 14 -12.69 15.98 -33.66
CA HIS A 14 -13.53 14.80 -33.49
C HIS A 14 -13.34 13.78 -34.63
N SER A 15 -13.24 12.50 -34.27
CA SER A 15 -13.67 11.41 -35.16
C SER A 15 -14.24 10.26 -34.34
N ILE A 16 -15.47 9.91 -34.69
CA ILE A 16 -16.31 8.86 -34.12
C ILE A 16 -15.96 7.57 -34.85
N PHE A 17 -15.56 6.51 -34.14
CA PHE A 17 -15.68 5.15 -34.66
C PHE A 17 -16.09 4.16 -33.57
N SER A 18 -17.32 3.68 -33.73
CA SER A 18 -17.94 2.55 -33.03
C SER A 18 -17.30 1.23 -33.48
N CYS A 19 -17.12 0.27 -32.56
CA CYS A 19 -16.88 -1.13 -32.91
C CYS A 19 -17.61 -2.06 -31.94
N THR A 20 -18.47 -2.89 -32.52
CA THR A 20 -19.34 -3.89 -31.88
C THR A 20 -18.65 -5.26 -31.77
N PHE A 21 -19.07 -6.01 -30.75
CA PHE A 21 -18.68 -7.38 -30.42
C PHE A 21 -19.08 -8.42 -31.47
N ALA A 22 -18.25 -9.47 -31.61
CA ALA A 22 -18.73 -10.84 -31.92
C ALA A 22 -17.71 -11.91 -31.49
N SER A 23 -18.15 -12.82 -30.62
CA SER A 23 -17.44 -14.04 -30.21
C SER A 23 -17.83 -15.23 -31.10
N LYS A 24 -16.89 -16.12 -31.43
CA LYS A 24 -17.20 -17.51 -31.82
C LYS A 24 -16.16 -18.49 -31.26
N THR A 25 -16.66 -19.44 -30.47
CA THR A 25 -16.02 -20.69 -30.04
C THR A 25 -16.15 -21.76 -31.11
N ASN A 26 -15.19 -22.68 -31.24
CA ASN A 26 -15.47 -24.03 -31.71
C ASN A 26 -14.50 -25.08 -31.12
N ARG A 27 -15.07 -26.26 -30.86
CA ARG A 27 -14.51 -27.43 -30.18
C ARG A 27 -13.73 -28.37 -31.13
N VAL A 28 -12.91 -29.19 -30.48
CA VAL A 28 -12.05 -30.32 -30.89
C VAL A 28 -12.82 -31.54 -31.43
N LEU A 29 -12.19 -32.35 -32.31
CA LEU A 29 -12.20 -33.84 -32.37
C LEU A 29 -10.97 -34.30 -33.24
N VAL A 30 -9.92 -34.90 -32.66
CA VAL A 30 -9.59 -36.34 -32.46
C VAL A 30 -9.18 -37.11 -33.74
N GLY A 31 -7.96 -37.66 -33.70
CA GLY A 31 -7.42 -38.69 -34.60
C GLY A 31 -6.11 -39.27 -34.03
N ASP A 32 -6.12 -40.57 -33.71
CA ASP A 32 -5.15 -41.33 -32.92
C ASP A 32 -3.98 -41.96 -33.74
N PRO A 33 -2.96 -42.59 -33.10
CA PRO A 33 -1.56 -42.67 -33.56
C PRO A 33 -1.13 -44.05 -34.11
N LYS A 34 0.10 -44.16 -34.64
CA LYS A 34 0.97 -45.35 -34.48
C LYS A 34 2.47 -45.09 -34.80
N PRO A 35 3.40 -45.88 -34.20
CA PRO A 35 4.83 -45.56 -34.09
C PRO A 35 5.74 -46.49 -34.93
N SER A 36 6.98 -46.09 -35.17
CA SER A 36 8.07 -47.02 -35.47
C SER A 36 9.38 -46.58 -34.83
N HIS A 37 9.93 -47.51 -34.05
CA HIS A 37 11.20 -47.44 -33.33
C HIS A 37 12.37 -47.49 -34.30
N PHE A 38 13.35 -46.61 -34.12
CA PHE A 38 14.73 -46.84 -34.54
C PHE A 38 15.68 -46.62 -33.36
N SER A 39 16.55 -47.61 -33.13
CA SER A 39 17.51 -47.71 -32.04
C SER A 39 18.72 -46.80 -32.25
N LEU A 40 19.26 -46.22 -31.17
CA LEU A 40 20.58 -45.59 -31.17
C LEU A 40 21.35 -45.95 -29.89
N GLN A 41 22.30 -46.87 -30.04
CA GLN A 41 23.58 -46.95 -29.33
C GLN A 41 24.61 -47.08 -30.48
N SER A 42 25.75 -46.42 -30.56
CA SER A 42 26.66 -45.76 -29.62
C SER A 42 27.68 -45.01 -30.51
N GLN A 43 28.15 -43.79 -30.19
CA GLN A 43 29.40 -43.47 -29.48
C GLN A 43 30.22 -42.45 -30.30
N LEU A 44 30.64 -41.35 -29.64
CA LEU A 44 31.95 -40.67 -29.74
C LEU A 44 32.31 -39.99 -31.09
N LEU A 45 32.77 -38.75 -31.22
CA LEU A 45 33.54 -37.84 -30.36
C LEU A 45 33.26 -36.39 -30.80
N CYS A 46 32.95 -35.50 -29.86
CA CYS A 46 33.35 -34.09 -29.94
C CYS A 46 33.42 -33.49 -28.53
N ARG A 47 34.62 -33.58 -27.96
CA ARG A 47 35.23 -32.70 -26.95
C ARG A 47 34.32 -32.09 -25.88
N HIS A 48 34.39 -32.73 -24.71
CA HIS A 48 34.32 -32.12 -23.40
C HIS A 48 35.27 -30.91 -23.27
N ILE A 49 34.77 -29.66 -23.33
CA ILE A 49 35.39 -28.48 -22.69
C ILE A 49 34.34 -27.53 -22.06
N THR A 50 33.07 -27.95 -21.89
CA THR A 50 32.00 -27.04 -21.39
C THR A 50 31.26 -27.50 -20.13
N SER A 51 31.65 -28.61 -19.48
CA SER A 51 30.90 -29.12 -18.31
C SER A 51 31.53 -28.80 -16.95
N GLU A 52 32.86 -28.90 -16.79
CA GLU A 52 33.50 -28.77 -15.46
C GLU A 52 33.56 -27.32 -14.94
N ILE A 53 33.65 -26.33 -15.83
CA ILE A 53 33.68 -24.91 -15.44
C ILE A 53 32.30 -24.46 -14.93
N SER A 54 31.21 -25.02 -15.47
CA SER A 54 29.84 -24.66 -15.11
C SER A 54 29.46 -25.17 -13.71
N GLU A 55 29.81 -26.41 -13.35
CA GLU A 55 29.51 -26.98 -12.03
C GLU A 55 30.32 -26.31 -10.92
N ASN A 56 31.62 -26.08 -11.13
CA ASN A 56 32.49 -25.46 -10.12
C ASN A 56 32.14 -23.99 -9.84
N GLN A 57 31.79 -23.20 -10.87
CA GLN A 57 31.36 -21.81 -10.68
C GLN A 57 29.99 -21.70 -10.00
N HIS A 58 29.08 -22.63 -10.28
CA HIS A 58 27.80 -22.72 -9.58
C HIS A 58 28.03 -23.07 -8.10
N ASN A 59 28.95 -23.99 -7.82
CA ASN A 59 29.31 -24.40 -6.47
C ASN A 59 29.94 -23.26 -5.67
N PHE A 60 30.87 -22.51 -6.28
CA PHE A 60 31.45 -21.31 -5.65
C PHE A 60 30.39 -20.27 -5.31
N THR A 61 29.53 -19.92 -6.27
CA THR A 61 28.48 -18.91 -6.06
C THR A 61 27.53 -19.31 -4.95
N VAL A 62 27.06 -20.57 -4.94
CA VAL A 62 26.17 -21.08 -3.88
C VAL A 62 26.86 -21.03 -2.52
N THR A 63 28.11 -21.50 -2.43
CA THR A 63 28.89 -21.48 -1.18
C THR A 63 29.09 -20.06 -0.66
N TYR A 64 29.42 -19.11 -1.53
CA TYR A 64 29.56 -17.69 -1.18
C TYR A 64 28.24 -17.10 -0.65
N LEU A 65 27.12 -17.39 -1.31
CA LEU A 65 25.81 -16.91 -0.90
C LEU A 65 25.39 -17.46 0.48
N ILE A 66 25.76 -18.69 0.82
CA ILE A 66 25.50 -19.28 2.14
C ILE A 66 26.41 -18.63 3.18
N ASN A 67 27.72 -18.70 2.99
CA ASN A 67 28.70 -18.38 4.02
C ASN A 67 28.84 -16.87 4.25
N THR A 68 28.83 -16.07 3.18
CA THR A 68 29.09 -14.61 3.25
C THR A 68 27.79 -13.81 3.29
N CYS A 69 26.82 -14.17 2.44
CA CYS A 69 25.54 -13.45 2.38
C CYS A 69 24.51 -13.96 3.40
N GLY A 70 24.75 -15.11 4.06
CA GLY A 70 23.87 -15.66 5.09
C GLY A 70 22.53 -16.13 4.54
N LEU A 71 22.52 -16.73 3.34
CA LEU A 71 21.32 -17.38 2.79
C LEU A 71 21.23 -18.83 3.27
N SER A 72 20.00 -19.34 3.41
CA SER A 72 19.75 -20.79 3.51
C SER A 72 20.22 -21.51 2.24
N PRO A 73 20.63 -22.79 2.30
CA PRO A 73 21.04 -23.57 1.12
C PRO A 73 20.06 -23.49 -0.06
N GLU A 74 18.76 -23.63 0.19
CA GLU A 74 17.72 -23.57 -0.84
C GLU A 74 17.64 -22.16 -1.46
N GLY A 75 17.69 -21.14 -0.61
CA GLY A 75 17.73 -19.74 -1.01
C GLY A 75 18.97 -19.39 -1.85
N ALA A 76 20.13 -19.93 -1.51
CA ALA A 76 21.38 -19.73 -2.24
C ALA A 76 21.34 -20.39 -3.62
N ILE A 77 20.81 -21.62 -3.71
CA ILE A 77 20.60 -22.32 -4.99
C ILE A 77 19.67 -21.50 -5.89
N LEU A 78 18.54 -21.00 -5.37
CA LEU A 78 17.64 -20.17 -6.15
C LEU A 78 18.28 -18.85 -6.60
N ALA A 79 19.02 -18.19 -5.71
CA ALA A 79 19.69 -16.93 -6.00
C ALA A 79 20.81 -17.08 -7.04
N SER A 80 21.58 -18.18 -7.00
CA SER A 80 22.66 -18.48 -7.93
C SER A 80 22.22 -18.64 -9.39
N LYS A 81 20.91 -18.81 -9.65
CA LYS A 81 20.36 -18.79 -11.01
C LYS A 81 20.42 -17.39 -11.65
N TRP A 82 20.48 -16.34 -10.84
CA TRP A 82 20.41 -14.94 -11.29
C TRP A 82 21.75 -14.22 -11.22
N VAL A 83 22.74 -14.80 -10.54
CA VAL A 83 24.08 -14.24 -10.41
C VAL A 83 25.11 -15.36 -10.53
N LYS A 84 26.19 -15.11 -11.24
CA LYS A 84 27.35 -16.00 -11.30
C LYS A 84 28.58 -15.20 -10.87
N LEU A 85 29.18 -15.59 -9.75
CA LEU A 85 30.38 -14.95 -9.23
C LEU A 85 31.59 -15.72 -9.74
N GLN A 86 32.53 -14.99 -10.33
CA GLN A 86 33.83 -15.55 -10.73
C GLN A 86 34.83 -15.47 -9.58
N SER A 87 34.68 -14.46 -8.73
CA SER A 87 35.55 -14.15 -7.60
C SER A 87 34.79 -13.32 -6.56
N PRO A 88 35.26 -13.27 -5.30
CA PRO A 88 34.52 -12.61 -4.22
C PRO A 88 34.69 -11.08 -4.20
N GLU A 89 35.76 -10.51 -4.76
CA GLU A 89 36.20 -9.14 -4.45
C GLU A 89 35.14 -8.07 -4.76
N ARG A 90 34.46 -8.18 -5.91
CA ARG A 90 33.38 -7.24 -6.26
C ARG A 90 32.18 -7.41 -5.33
N ALA A 91 31.80 -8.66 -5.06
CA ALA A 91 30.67 -8.96 -4.19
C ALA A 91 30.96 -8.47 -2.77
N ASP A 92 32.16 -8.69 -2.24
CA ASP A 92 32.60 -8.22 -0.94
C ASP A 92 32.56 -6.68 -0.87
N SER A 93 33.05 -5.99 -1.91
CA SER A 93 32.99 -4.53 -2.00
C SER A 93 31.55 -4.00 -1.98
N VAL A 94 30.62 -4.68 -2.67
CA VAL A 94 29.18 -4.36 -2.60
C VAL A 94 28.64 -4.55 -1.18
N LEU A 95 28.96 -5.67 -0.54
CA LEU A 95 28.50 -5.97 0.82
C LEU A 95 29.04 -4.97 1.84
N GLU A 96 30.32 -4.62 1.76
CA GLU A 96 30.96 -3.62 2.60
C GLU A 96 30.32 -2.24 2.42
N LEU A 97 30.10 -1.81 1.17
CA LEU A 97 29.43 -0.54 0.88
C LEU A 97 28.04 -0.46 1.52
N LEU A 98 27.25 -1.54 1.45
CA LEU A 98 25.94 -1.63 2.08
C LEU A 98 26.03 -1.54 3.60
N ARG A 99 27.02 -2.21 4.22
CA ARG A 99 27.27 -2.15 5.68
C ARG A 99 27.66 -0.74 6.11
N ASN A 100 28.52 -0.06 5.36
CA ASN A 100 28.94 1.31 5.63
C ASN A 100 27.76 2.30 5.56
N HIS A 101 26.74 1.98 4.76
CA HIS A 101 25.47 2.73 4.70
C HIS A 101 24.41 2.22 5.70
N GLY A 102 24.81 1.40 6.68
CA GLY A 102 23.98 1.00 7.81
C GLY A 102 23.06 -0.20 7.56
N ALA A 103 23.27 -0.97 6.49
CA ALA A 103 22.55 -2.22 6.30
C ALA A 103 23.09 -3.31 7.24
N SER A 104 22.20 -3.91 8.02
CA SER A 104 22.52 -5.07 8.85
C SER A 104 22.68 -6.36 8.02
N GLN A 105 23.36 -7.37 8.56
CA GLN A 105 23.54 -8.66 7.88
C GLN A 105 22.20 -9.32 7.50
N THR A 106 21.16 -9.18 8.33
CA THR A 106 19.81 -9.73 8.03
C THR A 106 19.14 -9.01 6.86
N GLN A 107 19.32 -7.68 6.76
CA GLN A 107 18.81 -6.89 5.64
C GLN A 107 19.57 -7.19 4.36
N ILE A 108 20.89 -7.35 4.44
CA ILE A 108 21.74 -7.77 3.32
C ILE A 108 21.31 -9.15 2.82
N SER A 109 21.19 -10.15 3.68
CA SER A 109 20.72 -11.50 3.32
C SER A 109 19.38 -11.44 2.57
N LYS A 110 18.42 -10.66 3.11
CA LYS A 110 17.11 -10.47 2.46
C LYS A 110 17.23 -9.78 1.09
N LEU A 111 18.05 -8.74 0.98
CA LEU A 111 18.29 -7.99 -0.25
C LEU A 111 18.88 -8.89 -1.33
N ILE A 112 19.96 -9.60 -1.02
CA ILE A 112 20.66 -10.50 -1.94
C ILE A 112 19.76 -11.66 -2.35
N ARG A 113 19.02 -12.26 -1.42
CA ARG A 113 18.04 -13.31 -1.75
C ARG A 113 17.01 -12.84 -2.77
N SER A 114 16.54 -11.58 -2.64
CA SER A 114 15.55 -11.02 -3.55
C SER A 114 16.11 -10.46 -4.86
N HIS A 115 17.36 -10.00 -4.85
CA HIS A 115 18.01 -9.43 -6.02
C HIS A 115 19.51 -9.76 -6.05
N PRO A 116 19.88 -11.01 -6.42
CA PRO A 116 21.27 -11.49 -6.36
C PRO A 116 22.23 -10.74 -7.29
N GLN A 117 21.70 -10.21 -8.41
CA GLN A 117 22.46 -9.42 -9.40
C GLN A 117 23.11 -8.16 -8.81
N LEU A 118 22.65 -7.71 -7.64
CA LEU A 118 23.26 -6.60 -6.93
C LEU A 118 24.76 -6.85 -6.63
N LEU A 119 25.15 -8.11 -6.38
CA LEU A 119 26.54 -8.49 -6.12
C LEU A 119 27.48 -8.27 -7.32
N SER A 120 26.92 -8.16 -8.52
CA SER A 120 27.69 -7.91 -9.75
C SER A 120 27.78 -6.43 -10.12
N ALA A 121 27.07 -5.56 -9.39
CA ALA A 121 27.08 -4.12 -9.64
C ALA A 121 28.44 -3.49 -9.32
N ASP A 122 28.75 -2.39 -10.00
CA ASP A 122 29.92 -1.57 -9.66
C ASP A 122 29.62 -0.76 -8.37
N PRO A 123 30.35 -1.01 -7.27
CA PRO A 123 30.08 -0.35 -5.99
C PRO A 123 30.19 1.17 -6.08
N GLU A 124 31.24 1.69 -6.71
CA GLU A 124 31.55 3.12 -6.74
C GLU A 124 30.75 3.87 -7.79
N LYS A 125 30.63 3.33 -9.01
CA LYS A 125 29.99 4.04 -10.13
C LYS A 125 28.48 3.86 -10.16
N THR A 126 27.96 2.76 -9.61
CA THR A 126 26.54 2.42 -9.70
C THR A 126 25.82 2.57 -8.37
N LEU A 127 26.34 1.98 -7.29
CA LEU A 127 25.60 1.89 -6.03
C LEU A 127 25.82 3.11 -5.13
N LEU A 128 27.07 3.54 -4.96
CA LEU A 128 27.43 4.64 -4.07
C LEU A 128 26.63 5.93 -4.36
N PRO A 129 26.50 6.42 -5.62
CA PRO A 129 25.75 7.65 -5.89
C PRO A 129 24.27 7.54 -5.51
N LYS A 130 23.69 6.33 -5.62
CA LYS A 130 22.30 6.08 -5.23
C LYS A 130 22.17 6.10 -3.70
N LEU A 131 23.10 5.46 -3.00
CA LEU A 131 23.11 5.40 -1.54
C LEU A 131 23.34 6.79 -0.93
N GLU A 132 24.25 7.58 -1.49
CA GLU A 132 24.47 8.97 -1.09
C GLU A 132 23.23 9.83 -1.34
N PHE A 133 22.59 9.68 -2.51
CA PHE A 133 21.33 10.38 -2.80
C PHE A 133 20.24 10.03 -1.78
N PHE A 134 20.04 8.76 -1.44
CA PHE A 134 19.03 8.40 -0.44
C PHE A 134 19.42 8.83 0.98
N SER A 135 20.71 8.87 1.29
CA SER A 135 21.24 9.33 2.58
C SER A 135 21.12 10.85 2.74
N SER A 136 21.10 11.61 1.63
CA SER A 136 20.86 13.05 1.66
C SER A 136 19.38 13.40 1.83
N LEU A 137 18.47 12.44 1.67
CA LEU A 137 17.06 12.61 2.05
C LEU A 137 16.93 12.53 3.58
N GLU A 138 16.00 13.27 4.16
CA GLU A 138 15.64 13.19 5.59
C GLU A 138 14.92 11.86 5.97
N ILE A 139 15.48 10.72 5.59
CA ILE A 139 14.99 9.37 5.90
C ILE A 139 15.89 8.70 6.93
N SER A 140 15.30 8.06 7.94
CA SER A 140 16.08 7.30 8.91
C SER A 140 16.72 6.07 8.25
N LYS A 141 17.92 5.67 8.70
CA LYS A 141 18.60 4.44 8.22
C LYS A 141 17.69 3.21 8.31
N VAL A 142 16.91 3.10 9.39
CA VAL A 142 15.95 1.99 9.60
C VAL A 142 14.83 2.00 8.56
N ASP A 143 14.24 3.17 8.27
CA ASP A 143 13.18 3.29 7.27
C ASP A 143 13.69 3.08 5.85
N PHE A 144 14.89 3.55 5.55
CA PHE A 144 15.53 3.33 4.26
C PHE A 144 15.79 1.84 4.04
N ALA A 145 16.36 1.15 5.03
CA ALA A 145 16.59 -0.29 4.94
C ALA A 145 15.29 -1.10 4.82
N LYS A 146 14.21 -0.69 5.51
CA LYS A 146 12.86 -1.27 5.31
C LYS A 146 12.36 -1.06 3.89
N THR A 147 12.62 0.11 3.30
CA THR A 147 12.22 0.45 1.93
C THR A 147 12.97 -0.42 0.92
N LEU A 148 14.29 -0.58 1.07
CA LEU A 148 15.10 -1.47 0.23
C LEU A 148 14.70 -2.94 0.37
N ALA A 149 14.43 -3.39 1.60
CA ALA A 149 13.97 -4.75 1.85
C ALA A 149 12.57 -5.05 1.25
N PHE A 150 11.74 -4.02 1.04
CA PHE A 150 10.47 -4.12 0.34
C PHE A 150 10.64 -4.01 -1.18
N ASN A 151 11.56 -3.17 -1.64
CA ASN A 151 11.79 -2.91 -3.05
C ASN A 151 13.29 -2.89 -3.41
N PRO A 152 13.92 -4.08 -3.54
CA PRO A 152 15.36 -4.21 -3.75
C PRO A 152 15.81 -3.64 -5.10
N HIS A 153 14.93 -3.67 -6.10
CA HIS A 153 15.19 -3.17 -7.45
C HIS A 153 15.41 -1.65 -7.51
N LEU A 154 15.13 -0.92 -6.42
CA LEU A 154 15.40 0.51 -6.33
C LEU A 154 16.88 0.83 -6.58
N LEU A 155 17.79 -0.05 -6.14
CA LEU A 155 19.23 0.08 -6.39
C LEU A 155 19.63 -0.29 -7.81
N SER A 156 18.76 -0.92 -8.59
CA SER A 156 18.98 -1.23 -10.01
C SER A 156 18.57 -0.06 -10.91
N ALA A 157 17.61 0.76 -10.47
CA ALA A 157 17.12 1.90 -11.24
C ALA A 157 18.22 2.97 -11.46
N SER A 158 18.20 3.62 -12.63
CA SER A 158 19.14 4.71 -12.94
C SER A 158 18.90 5.93 -12.05
N LEU A 159 19.94 6.40 -11.35
CA LEU A 159 19.84 7.62 -10.55
C LEU A 159 19.47 8.81 -11.43
N ARG A 160 20.25 9.04 -12.50
CA ARG A 160 20.12 10.20 -13.40
C ARG A 160 18.84 10.16 -14.22
N ASN A 161 18.46 9.00 -14.75
CA ASN A 161 17.39 8.92 -15.75
C ASN A 161 16.04 8.50 -15.16
N ARG A 162 15.99 8.02 -13.91
CA ARG A 162 14.75 7.52 -13.30
C ARG A 162 14.48 8.12 -11.92
N ILE A 163 15.41 7.97 -10.98
CA ILE A 163 15.19 8.34 -9.58
C ILE A 163 15.13 9.86 -9.43
N LEU A 164 16.15 10.58 -9.90
CA LEU A 164 16.23 12.05 -9.79
C LEU A 164 15.07 12.77 -10.50
N PRO A 165 14.72 12.44 -11.76
CA PRO A 165 13.56 13.06 -12.41
C PRO A 165 12.26 12.84 -11.63
N THR A 166 12.07 11.64 -11.08
CA THR A 166 10.87 11.33 -10.28
C THR A 166 10.87 12.04 -8.94
N TYR A 167 12.03 12.13 -8.27
CA TYR A 167 12.18 12.92 -7.06
C TYR A 167 11.84 14.40 -7.31
N ASN A 168 12.42 15.00 -8.35
CA ASN A 168 12.18 16.40 -8.70
C ASN A 168 10.72 16.68 -9.04
N PHE A 169 10.07 15.77 -9.77
CA PHE A 169 8.63 15.82 -10.02
C PHE A 169 7.82 15.77 -8.71
N LEU A 170 8.15 14.87 -7.78
CA LEU A 170 7.46 14.81 -6.50
C LEU A 170 7.70 16.08 -5.68
N ARG A 171 8.92 16.64 -5.66
CA ARG A 171 9.24 17.88 -4.95
C ARG A 171 8.55 19.12 -5.52
N SER A 172 8.22 19.14 -6.81
CA SER A 172 7.45 20.24 -7.40
C SER A 172 5.98 20.26 -6.95
N MET A 173 5.47 19.14 -6.41
CA MET A 173 4.08 19.01 -5.97
C MET A 173 3.91 18.78 -4.47
N LEU A 174 4.97 18.38 -3.76
CA LEU A 174 4.98 17.94 -2.37
C LEU A 174 6.15 18.53 -1.58
N SER A 175 5.94 18.74 -0.27
CA SER A 175 7.03 18.99 0.67
C SER A 175 7.98 17.79 0.79
N GLU A 176 9.19 18.03 1.25
CA GLU A 176 10.25 17.01 1.39
C GLU A 176 9.80 15.82 2.23
N LYS A 177 9.25 16.11 3.40
CA LYS A 177 8.61 15.13 4.31
C LYS A 177 7.58 14.25 3.60
N ASN A 178 6.80 14.82 2.68
CA ASN A 178 5.79 14.07 1.93
C ASN A 178 6.42 13.23 0.81
N VAL A 179 7.51 13.67 0.19
CA VAL A 179 8.28 12.84 -0.77
C VAL A 179 8.88 11.63 -0.07
N VAL A 180 9.48 11.82 1.12
CA VAL A 180 9.96 10.71 1.96
C VAL A 180 8.81 9.77 2.34
N ALA A 181 7.63 10.31 2.66
CA ALA A 181 6.45 9.49 2.95
C ALA A 181 6.00 8.66 1.73
N VAL A 182 6.07 9.21 0.51
CA VAL A 182 5.81 8.48 -0.75
C VAL A 182 6.85 7.38 -0.96
N LEU A 183 8.15 7.68 -0.78
CA LEU A 183 9.22 6.70 -0.90
C LEU A 183 8.98 5.49 0.03
N LYS A 184 8.62 5.75 1.30
CA LYS A 184 8.35 4.70 2.29
C LYS A 184 7.11 3.86 2.00
N ARG A 185 6.03 4.47 1.46
CA ARG A 185 4.75 3.78 1.22
C ARG A 185 4.70 3.10 -0.15
N ASN A 186 5.32 3.69 -1.16
CA ASN A 186 5.22 3.26 -2.54
C ASN A 186 6.47 3.60 -3.37
N SER A 187 7.61 3.03 -2.98
CA SER A 187 8.90 3.14 -3.70
C SER A 187 8.85 2.73 -5.18
N TRP A 188 7.82 2.00 -5.61
CA TRP A 188 7.59 1.59 -7.00
C TRP A 188 7.52 2.77 -7.98
N ILE A 189 7.07 3.95 -7.54
CA ILE A 189 7.08 5.14 -8.41
C ILE A 189 8.49 5.50 -8.89
N PHE A 190 9.53 5.24 -8.10
CA PHE A 190 10.92 5.48 -8.48
C PHE A 190 11.48 4.40 -9.41
N LEU A 191 10.76 3.31 -9.65
CA LEU A 191 11.13 2.29 -10.65
C LEU A 191 10.45 2.56 -11.99
N GLU A 192 9.13 2.73 -11.96
CA GLU A 192 8.34 2.97 -13.18
C GLU A 192 8.50 4.41 -13.69
N GLY A 193 8.76 5.35 -12.79
CA GLY A 193 8.76 6.78 -13.06
C GLY A 193 7.35 7.36 -13.12
N HIS A 194 7.28 8.68 -13.23
CA HIS A 194 6.04 9.44 -13.14
C HIS A 194 5.39 9.71 -14.52
N CYS A 195 6.16 9.69 -15.60
CA CYS A 195 5.68 10.16 -16.92
C CYS A 195 4.60 9.27 -17.53
N LYS A 196 4.67 7.95 -17.36
CA LYS A 196 3.79 7.01 -18.09
C LYS A 196 2.35 7.01 -17.58
N HIS A 197 2.16 7.07 -16.26
CA HIS A 197 0.85 6.90 -15.62
C HIS A 197 0.48 8.12 -14.77
N VAL A 198 1.39 8.55 -13.90
CA VAL A 198 1.09 9.59 -12.90
C VAL A 198 0.78 10.94 -13.55
N VAL A 199 1.58 11.39 -14.51
CA VAL A 199 1.38 12.69 -15.19
C VAL A 199 0.07 12.72 -15.99
N PRO A 200 -0.24 11.76 -16.88
CA PRO A 200 -1.52 11.72 -17.59
C PRO A 200 -2.73 11.66 -16.66
N ASN A 201 -2.67 10.83 -15.61
CA ASN A 201 -3.77 10.71 -14.66
C ASN A 201 -4.00 11.99 -13.85
N ILE A 202 -2.93 12.71 -13.50
CA ILE A 202 -3.04 14.07 -12.93
C ILE A 202 -3.66 15.05 -13.93
N GLY A 203 -3.30 14.95 -15.22
CA GLY A 203 -3.90 15.73 -16.29
C GLY A 203 -5.41 15.56 -16.34
N LEU A 204 -5.89 14.31 -16.38
CA LEU A 204 -7.32 14.00 -16.33
C LEU A 204 -8.01 14.57 -15.09
N LEU A 205 -7.41 14.46 -13.91
CA LEU A 205 -7.98 15.03 -12.69
C LEU A 205 -8.11 16.56 -12.76
N ARG A 206 -7.15 17.25 -13.38
CA ARG A 206 -7.21 18.70 -13.59
C ARG A 206 -8.31 19.09 -14.56
N GLU A 207 -8.44 18.37 -15.67
CA GLU A 207 -9.51 18.55 -16.65
C GLU A 207 -10.90 18.35 -16.02
N LEU A 208 -10.99 17.42 -15.07
CA LEU A 208 -12.20 17.17 -14.29
C LEU A 208 -12.39 18.13 -13.09
N GLY A 209 -11.57 19.18 -12.99
CA GLY A 209 -11.72 20.24 -12.00
C GLY A 209 -11.18 19.92 -10.60
N MET A 210 -10.41 18.84 -10.41
CA MET A 210 -9.85 18.53 -9.09
C MET A 210 -8.79 19.58 -8.68
N PRO A 211 -8.94 20.25 -7.52
CA PRO A 211 -8.01 21.25 -7.04
C PRO A 211 -6.62 20.67 -6.78
N GLN A 212 -5.59 21.48 -7.04
CA GLN A 212 -4.20 21.10 -6.83
C GLN A 212 -3.90 20.56 -5.40
N PRO A 213 -4.48 21.09 -4.30
CA PRO A 213 -4.31 20.48 -2.97
C PRO A 213 -4.86 19.05 -2.86
N CYS A 214 -5.98 18.74 -3.52
CA CYS A 214 -6.54 17.38 -3.58
C CYS A 214 -5.63 16.45 -4.39
N ILE A 215 -5.10 16.92 -5.52
CA ILE A 215 -4.14 16.17 -6.35
C ILE A 215 -2.85 15.89 -5.57
N SER A 216 -2.25 16.89 -4.93
CA SER A 216 -1.06 16.71 -4.09
C SER A 216 -1.36 15.74 -2.93
N SER A 217 -2.55 15.82 -2.33
CA SER A 217 -2.95 14.87 -1.29
C SER A 217 -3.10 13.44 -1.82
N LEU A 218 -3.63 13.26 -3.03
CA LEU A 218 -3.74 11.95 -3.69
C LEU A 218 -2.36 11.42 -4.05
N LEU A 219 -1.46 12.26 -4.55
CA LEU A 219 -0.08 11.87 -4.86
C LEU A 219 0.69 11.41 -3.62
N ASN A 220 0.46 12.02 -2.45
CA ASN A 220 1.09 11.65 -1.18
C ASN A 220 0.50 10.37 -0.56
N ARG A 221 -0.84 10.25 -0.51
CA ARG A 221 -1.52 9.16 0.22
C ARG A 221 -1.92 7.97 -0.66
N GLY A 222 -2.14 8.24 -1.94
CA GLY A 222 -2.69 7.30 -2.92
C GLY A 222 -1.86 7.28 -4.20
N THR A 223 -0.52 7.37 -4.11
CA THR A 223 0.37 7.31 -5.28
C THR A 223 0.04 6.11 -6.19
N ARG A 224 -0.34 4.97 -5.61
CA ARG A 224 -0.75 3.76 -6.34
C ARG A 224 -1.98 3.98 -7.22
N VAL A 225 -2.90 4.84 -6.81
CA VAL A 225 -4.08 5.21 -7.61
C VAL A 225 -3.64 5.89 -8.90
N LEU A 226 -2.70 6.84 -8.81
CA LEU A 226 -2.18 7.57 -9.96
C LEU A 226 -1.23 6.73 -10.83
N MET A 227 -0.72 5.63 -10.32
CA MET A 227 0.10 4.69 -11.10
C MET A 227 -0.73 3.66 -11.87
N ALA A 228 -2.06 3.63 -11.70
CA ALA A 228 -2.92 2.79 -12.52
C ALA A 228 -2.82 3.19 -14.01
N ASN A 229 -3.01 2.22 -14.90
CA ASN A 229 -3.14 2.53 -16.33
C ASN A 229 -4.36 3.45 -16.57
N ALA A 230 -4.36 4.14 -17.71
CA ALA A 230 -5.34 5.20 -17.99
C ALA A 230 -6.79 4.69 -17.99
N GLU A 231 -7.03 3.48 -18.52
CA GLU A 231 -8.35 2.85 -18.55
C GLU A 231 -8.89 2.58 -17.14
N ASN A 232 -8.12 1.85 -16.32
CA ASN A 232 -8.49 1.53 -14.95
C ASN A 232 -8.65 2.79 -14.09
N PHE A 233 -7.79 3.79 -14.31
CA PHE A 233 -7.90 5.07 -13.61
C PHE A 233 -9.16 5.84 -14.02
N GLY A 234 -9.46 5.91 -15.32
CA GLY A 234 -10.67 6.54 -15.84
C GLY A 234 -11.94 5.87 -15.32
N GLN A 235 -11.99 4.54 -15.31
CA GLN A 235 -13.10 3.77 -14.74
C GLN A 235 -13.30 4.08 -13.26
N LEU A 236 -12.21 4.09 -12.48
CA LEU A 236 -12.25 4.42 -11.05
C LEU A 236 -12.78 5.84 -10.79
N VAL A 237 -12.33 6.83 -11.58
CA VAL A 237 -12.81 8.20 -11.46
C VAL A 237 -14.29 8.29 -11.85
N GLY A 238 -14.71 7.58 -12.90
CA GLY A 238 -16.11 7.46 -13.30
C GLY A 238 -16.98 6.91 -12.17
N GLU A 239 -16.59 5.78 -11.59
CA GLU A 239 -17.28 5.15 -10.45
C GLU A 239 -17.41 6.10 -9.25
N VAL A 240 -16.34 6.83 -8.91
CA VAL A 240 -16.38 7.82 -7.82
C VAL A 240 -17.37 8.96 -8.12
N LYS A 241 -17.45 9.42 -9.38
CA LYS A 241 -18.41 10.46 -9.79
C LYS A 241 -19.84 9.94 -9.78
N GLU A 242 -20.09 8.73 -10.28
CA GLU A 242 -21.41 8.07 -10.28
C GLU A 242 -21.93 7.85 -8.85
N MET A 243 -21.03 7.55 -7.90
CA MET A 243 -21.36 7.49 -6.47
C MET A 243 -21.64 8.87 -5.84
N GLY A 244 -21.60 9.96 -6.61
CA GLY A 244 -21.97 11.30 -6.16
C GLY A 244 -20.89 12.04 -5.38
N PHE A 245 -19.61 11.68 -5.52
CA PHE A 245 -18.52 12.46 -4.94
C PHE A 245 -18.21 13.70 -5.78
N ASN A 246 -18.07 14.83 -5.10
CA ASN A 246 -17.52 16.05 -5.70
C ASN A 246 -15.98 15.95 -5.69
N LEU A 247 -15.36 15.94 -6.87
CA LEU A 247 -13.90 15.88 -7.06
C LEU A 247 -13.17 17.10 -6.49
N GLU A 248 -13.86 18.22 -6.27
CA GLU A 248 -13.30 19.40 -5.62
C GLU A 248 -13.03 19.21 -4.13
N LYS A 249 -13.73 18.26 -3.50
CA LYS A 249 -13.63 18.01 -2.06
C LYS A 249 -12.59 16.93 -1.78
N SER A 250 -11.89 17.07 -0.66
CA SER A 250 -10.88 16.11 -0.20
C SER A 250 -11.45 14.71 0.12
N THR A 251 -12.76 14.57 0.29
CA THR A 251 -13.43 13.28 0.46
C THR A 251 -13.34 12.41 -0.80
N SER A 252 -13.30 13.00 -2.00
CA SER A 252 -13.09 12.26 -3.26
C SER A 252 -11.73 11.57 -3.30
N VAL A 253 -10.67 12.20 -2.77
CA VAL A 253 -9.34 11.57 -2.62
C VAL A 253 -9.42 10.30 -1.79
N ASN A 254 -10.18 10.33 -0.70
CA ASN A 254 -10.38 9.16 0.14
C ASN A 254 -11.20 8.06 -0.57
N ALA A 255 -12.18 8.45 -1.38
CA ALA A 255 -12.98 7.51 -2.18
C ALA A 255 -12.13 6.81 -3.25
N LEU A 256 -11.32 7.58 -4.00
CA LEU A 256 -10.38 7.05 -4.98
C LEU A 256 -9.41 6.05 -4.35
N CYS A 257 -8.90 6.36 -3.15
CA CYS A 257 -8.03 5.44 -2.40
C CYS A 257 -8.78 4.20 -1.89
N ALA A 258 -10.04 4.34 -1.48
CA ALA A 258 -10.87 3.24 -0.98
C ALA A 258 -11.29 2.26 -2.09
N LEU A 259 -11.52 2.75 -3.31
CA LEU A 259 -11.95 1.94 -4.44
C LEU A 259 -10.78 1.46 -5.32
N CYS A 260 -9.53 1.67 -4.90
CA CYS A 260 -8.36 1.24 -5.67
C CYS A 260 -7.75 -0.09 -5.17
N GLY A 261 -7.49 -1.00 -6.11
CA GLY A 261 -6.78 -2.25 -5.85
C GLY A 261 -7.46 -3.11 -4.78
N LYS A 262 -6.67 -3.62 -3.82
CA LYS A 262 -7.18 -4.50 -2.75
C LYS A 262 -8.22 -3.83 -1.85
N ASN A 263 -8.22 -2.49 -1.74
CA ASN A 263 -9.18 -1.78 -0.91
C ASN A 263 -10.61 -1.92 -1.45
N LYS A 264 -10.79 -2.03 -2.77
CA LYS A 264 -12.11 -2.26 -3.38
C LYS A 264 -12.74 -3.57 -2.91
N LEU A 265 -11.93 -4.62 -2.77
CA LEU A 265 -12.39 -5.91 -2.24
C LEU A 265 -12.84 -5.79 -0.76
N VAL A 266 -12.09 -5.04 0.04
CA VAL A 266 -12.43 -4.78 1.46
C VAL A 266 -13.72 -3.96 1.56
N TRP A 267 -13.89 -2.98 0.68
CA TRP A 267 -15.10 -2.17 0.59
C TRP A 267 -16.32 -3.02 0.22
N SER A 268 -16.21 -3.91 -0.78
CA SER A 268 -17.29 -4.82 -1.18
C SER A 268 -17.69 -5.77 -0.06
N ARG A 269 -16.73 -6.31 0.69
CA ARG A 269 -17.00 -7.15 1.86
C ARG A 269 -17.67 -6.38 3.00
N SER A 270 -17.22 -5.14 3.24
CA SER A 270 -17.81 -4.27 4.26
C SER A 270 -19.29 -3.96 3.94
N ARG A 271 -19.64 -3.83 2.65
CA ARG A 271 -21.02 -3.70 2.21
C ARG A 271 -21.88 -4.89 2.64
N GLU A 272 -21.44 -6.11 2.32
CA GLU A 272 -22.18 -7.32 2.67
C GLU A 272 -22.36 -7.47 4.19
N VAL A 273 -21.30 -7.16 4.97
CA VAL A 273 -21.40 -7.17 6.43
C VAL A 273 -22.43 -6.15 6.90
N LEU A 274 -22.38 -4.90 6.46
CA LEU A 274 -23.30 -3.86 6.94
C LEU A 274 -24.75 -4.10 6.51
N LYS A 275 -24.96 -4.77 5.38
CA LYS A 275 -26.28 -5.26 4.96
C LYS A 275 -26.88 -6.23 5.99
N THR A 276 -26.07 -7.11 6.59
CA THR A 276 -26.56 -8.00 7.69
C THR A 276 -26.96 -7.23 8.94
N TRP A 277 -26.46 -6.00 9.12
CA TRP A 277 -26.87 -5.07 10.18
C TRP A 277 -28.00 -4.14 9.76
N GLY A 278 -28.71 -4.45 8.66
CA GLY A 278 -29.90 -3.72 8.22
C GLY A 278 -29.63 -2.42 7.48
N TRP A 279 -28.40 -2.17 6.99
CA TRP A 279 -28.15 -1.02 6.13
C TRP A 279 -28.73 -1.24 4.74
N SER A 280 -29.47 -0.26 4.24
CA SER A 280 -29.84 -0.22 2.82
C SER A 280 -28.64 0.18 1.94
N GLU A 281 -28.73 -0.06 0.63
CA GLU A 281 -27.73 0.47 -0.32
C GLU A 281 -27.62 2.01 -0.23
N GLY A 282 -28.74 2.69 0.02
CA GLY A 282 -28.77 4.14 0.24
C GLY A 282 -27.99 4.57 1.49
N ASP A 283 -28.16 3.85 2.60
CA ASP A 283 -27.42 4.10 3.85
C ASP A 283 -25.92 3.87 3.65
N PHE A 284 -25.56 2.77 2.99
CA PHE A 284 -24.18 2.42 2.70
C PHE A 284 -23.49 3.49 1.84
N LEU A 285 -24.11 3.90 0.73
CA LEU A 285 -23.55 4.93 -0.15
C LEU A 285 -23.52 6.32 0.53
N SER A 286 -24.53 6.65 1.34
CA SER A 286 -24.56 7.88 2.13
C SER A 286 -23.42 7.93 3.16
N ALA A 287 -23.21 6.83 3.89
CA ALA A 287 -22.13 6.67 4.85
C ALA A 287 -20.75 6.73 4.18
N PHE A 288 -20.58 6.00 3.06
CA PHE A 288 -19.35 5.98 2.29
C PHE A 288 -18.97 7.37 1.78
N ARG A 289 -19.93 8.15 1.27
CA ARG A 289 -19.71 9.55 0.85
C ARG A 289 -19.22 10.46 1.97
N LYS A 290 -19.73 10.27 3.19
CA LYS A 290 -19.32 11.05 4.36
C LYS A 290 -17.93 10.66 4.86
N ASN A 291 -17.59 9.38 4.84
CA ASN A 291 -16.31 8.89 5.33
C ASN A 291 -15.89 7.57 4.68
N PRO A 292 -15.20 7.59 3.52
CA PRO A 292 -14.82 6.36 2.81
C PRO A 292 -14.02 5.36 3.65
N GLN A 293 -13.24 5.86 4.60
CA GLN A 293 -12.37 5.06 5.48
C GLN A 293 -13.15 4.15 6.45
N CYS A 294 -14.46 4.35 6.65
CA CYS A 294 -15.24 3.43 7.47
C CYS A 294 -15.45 2.05 6.83
N MET A 295 -15.25 1.95 5.52
CA MET A 295 -15.43 0.73 4.74
C MET A 295 -14.11 0.08 4.33
N ILE A 296 -12.97 0.60 4.82
CA ILE A 296 -11.64 0.04 4.57
C ILE A 296 -11.08 -0.49 5.89
N VAL A 297 -11.87 -1.35 6.52
CA VAL A 297 -11.54 -2.04 7.77
C VAL A 297 -11.81 -3.53 7.61
N SER A 298 -11.18 -4.37 8.44
CA SER A 298 -11.45 -5.81 8.42
C SER A 298 -12.89 -6.10 8.84
N GLU A 299 -13.50 -7.13 8.24
CA GLU A 299 -14.83 -7.64 8.62
C GLU A 299 -14.94 -7.92 10.12
N LYS A 300 -13.92 -8.56 10.72
CA LYS A 300 -13.85 -8.82 12.16
C LYS A 300 -14.02 -7.54 12.99
N LYS A 301 -13.20 -6.51 12.72
CA LYS A 301 -13.32 -5.21 13.40
C LYS A 301 -14.70 -4.60 13.20
N LEU A 302 -15.24 -4.65 11.98
CA LEU A 302 -16.54 -4.08 11.65
C LEU A 302 -17.68 -4.76 12.44
N MET A 303 -17.68 -6.09 12.49
CA MET A 303 -18.63 -6.86 13.31
C MET A 303 -18.51 -6.53 14.79
N GLN A 304 -17.30 -6.48 15.34
CA GLN A 304 -17.08 -6.15 16.76
C GLN A 304 -17.51 -4.72 17.09
N ALA A 305 -17.29 -3.77 16.18
CA ALA A 305 -17.76 -2.40 16.35
C ALA A 305 -19.29 -2.33 16.32
N MET A 306 -19.93 -3.03 15.38
CA MET A 306 -21.39 -3.06 15.29
C MET A 306 -22.03 -3.74 16.49
N ASP A 307 -21.48 -4.87 16.97
CA ASP A 307 -21.94 -5.53 18.19
C ASP A 307 -21.86 -4.62 19.42
N LEU A 308 -20.73 -3.93 19.60
CA LEU A 308 -20.57 -2.95 20.68
C LEU A 308 -21.60 -1.82 20.59
N LEU A 309 -21.72 -1.19 19.41
CA LEU A 309 -22.53 0.00 19.24
C LEU A 309 -24.04 -0.31 19.24
N VAL A 310 -24.44 -1.41 18.60
CA VAL A 310 -25.86 -1.77 18.43
C VAL A 310 -26.35 -2.63 19.59
N ASN A 311 -25.70 -3.76 19.85
CA ASN A 311 -26.21 -4.72 20.84
C ASN A 311 -25.90 -4.29 22.28
N LYS A 312 -24.67 -3.86 22.56
CA LYS A 312 -24.26 -3.53 23.95
C LYS A 312 -24.69 -2.13 24.38
N MET A 313 -24.57 -1.16 23.47
CA MET A 313 -24.94 0.24 23.74
C MET A 313 -26.39 0.57 23.39
N GLY A 314 -27.07 -0.26 22.59
CA GLY A 314 -28.48 -0.06 22.24
C GLY A 314 -28.74 0.98 21.14
N TRP A 315 -27.70 1.48 20.46
CA TRP A 315 -27.90 2.46 19.38
C TRP A 315 -28.43 1.79 18.12
N SER A 316 -29.36 2.45 17.42
CA SER A 316 -29.90 1.89 16.19
C SER A 316 -28.84 1.85 15.08
N SER A 317 -28.86 0.79 14.27
CA SER A 317 -27.94 0.64 13.13
C SER A 317 -28.03 1.82 12.15
N GLY A 318 -29.23 2.34 11.91
CA GLY A 318 -29.44 3.55 11.11
C GLY A 318 -28.82 4.82 11.71
N MET A 319 -28.71 4.93 13.04
CA MET A 319 -27.94 6.00 13.68
C MET A 319 -26.44 5.86 13.37
N ILE A 320 -25.90 4.64 13.35
CA ILE A 320 -24.49 4.40 13.00
C ILE A 320 -24.22 4.82 11.55
N ALA A 321 -25.12 4.50 10.62
CA ALA A 321 -25.04 4.94 9.22
C ALA A 321 -24.99 6.46 9.05
N LYS A 322 -25.67 7.21 9.94
CA LYS A 322 -25.62 8.68 9.94
C LYS A 322 -24.27 9.23 10.40
N TYR A 323 -23.52 8.48 11.22
CA TYR A 323 -22.23 8.87 11.81
C TYR A 323 -21.09 7.87 11.50
N PRO A 324 -20.78 7.59 10.23
CA PRO A 324 -19.88 6.50 9.82
C PRO A 324 -18.44 6.64 10.32
N VAL A 325 -18.04 7.85 10.74
CA VAL A 325 -16.71 8.10 11.34
C VAL A 325 -16.43 7.20 12.54
N VAL A 326 -17.45 6.78 13.29
CA VAL A 326 -17.29 5.93 14.49
C VAL A 326 -16.68 4.58 14.14
N LEU A 327 -17.02 4.01 12.97
CA LEU A 327 -16.51 2.72 12.51
C LEU A 327 -15.03 2.79 12.09
N SER A 328 -14.51 3.99 11.79
CA SER A 328 -13.08 4.19 11.52
C SER A 328 -12.22 4.28 12.78
N LEU A 329 -12.81 4.49 13.97
CA LEU A 329 -12.07 4.63 15.21
C LEU A 329 -11.44 3.29 15.64
N SER A 330 -10.42 3.34 16.51
CA SER A 330 -9.86 2.13 17.12
C SER A 330 -10.88 1.54 18.09
N LEU A 331 -11.12 0.24 17.98
CA LEU A 331 -12.05 -0.45 18.84
C LEU A 331 -11.56 -0.43 20.29
N GLU A 332 -10.32 -0.85 20.50
CA GLU A 332 -9.70 -1.06 21.81
C GLU A 332 -9.28 0.27 22.46
N ARG A 333 -8.70 1.18 21.69
CA ARG A 333 -8.17 2.43 22.26
C ARG A 333 -9.21 3.53 22.37
N ARG A 334 -10.35 3.43 21.67
CA ARG A 334 -11.29 4.55 21.56
C ARG A 334 -12.75 4.19 21.71
N LEU A 335 -13.25 3.15 21.04
CA LEU A 335 -14.66 2.80 21.15
C LEU A 335 -14.97 2.18 22.51
N ILE A 336 -14.28 1.11 22.89
CA ILE A 336 -14.54 0.36 24.14
C ILE A 336 -14.41 1.28 25.36
N PRO A 337 -13.28 1.96 25.63
CA PRO A 337 -13.12 2.85 26.79
C PRO A 337 -14.24 3.88 26.94
N ARG A 338 -14.63 4.49 25.81
CA ARG A 338 -15.63 5.56 25.80
C ARG A 338 -17.04 5.02 25.96
N CYS A 339 -17.35 3.89 25.35
CA CYS A 339 -18.64 3.22 25.51
C CYS A 339 -18.81 2.74 26.95
N SER A 340 -17.76 2.24 27.61
CA SER A 340 -17.83 1.81 29.02
C SER A 340 -18.18 2.96 29.96
N VAL A 341 -17.47 4.09 29.86
CA VAL A 341 -17.77 5.32 30.63
C VAL A 341 -19.22 5.75 30.39
N VAL A 342 -19.63 5.81 29.12
CA VAL A 342 -20.97 6.26 28.75
C VAL A 342 -22.06 5.31 29.23
N LYS A 343 -21.80 4.00 29.24
CA LYS A 343 -22.72 3.01 29.78
C LYS A 343 -22.94 3.23 31.28
N VAL A 344 -21.88 3.44 32.05
CA VAL A 344 -21.99 3.76 33.49
C VAL A 344 -22.81 5.04 33.70
N LEU A 345 -22.49 6.10 32.95
CA LEU A 345 -23.21 7.38 33.08
C LEU A 345 -24.69 7.28 32.69
N LEU A 346 -25.03 6.47 31.68
CA LEU A 346 -26.42 6.17 31.31
C LEU A 346 -27.15 5.41 32.43
N LEU A 347 -26.52 4.36 32.98
CA LEU A 347 -27.10 3.54 34.04
C LEU A 347 -27.34 4.34 35.33
N LYS A 348 -26.46 5.31 35.64
CA LYS A 348 -26.62 6.22 36.77
C LYS A 348 -27.52 7.43 36.48
N GLY A 349 -28.05 7.56 35.26
CA GLY A 349 -28.96 8.64 34.88
C GLY A 349 -28.32 10.02 34.72
N PHE A 350 -26.98 10.11 34.64
CA PHE A 350 -26.27 11.39 34.48
C PHE A 350 -26.35 11.94 33.06
N ILE A 351 -26.60 11.08 32.07
CA ILE A 351 -26.72 11.46 30.67
C ILE A 351 -27.93 10.76 30.01
N ASN A 352 -28.45 11.35 28.93
CA ASN A 352 -29.60 10.85 28.19
C ASN A 352 -29.18 9.88 27.07
N GLU A 353 -30.06 8.97 26.67
CA GLU A 353 -29.90 8.06 25.53
C GLU A 353 -29.84 8.79 24.17
N ASN A 354 -30.41 9.99 24.06
CA ASN A 354 -30.46 10.79 22.82
C ASN A 354 -29.15 11.51 22.45
N LEU A 355 -27.99 10.98 22.84
CA LEU A 355 -26.70 11.62 22.58
C LEU A 355 -26.26 11.49 21.13
N ASN A 356 -25.65 12.57 20.62
CA ASN A 356 -25.03 12.55 19.31
C ASN A 356 -23.73 11.71 19.34
N LEU A 357 -23.72 10.56 18.66
CA LEU A 357 -22.55 9.67 18.56
C LEU A 357 -21.27 10.39 18.12
N GLY A 358 -21.39 11.35 17.20
CA GLY A 358 -20.27 12.16 16.74
C GLY A 358 -19.70 13.03 17.86
N SER A 359 -20.54 13.67 18.66
CA SER A 359 -20.09 14.52 19.77
C SER A 359 -19.47 13.73 20.93
N LEU A 360 -19.75 12.43 21.01
CA LEU A 360 -19.27 11.54 22.05
C LEU A 360 -17.98 10.81 21.64
N LEU A 361 -18.00 10.09 20.52
CA LEU A 361 -16.92 9.18 20.14
C LEU A 361 -15.80 9.88 19.34
N LYS A 362 -16.10 11.01 18.67
CA LYS A 362 -15.11 11.74 17.84
C LYS A 362 -14.28 12.76 18.62
N ARG A 363 -14.66 13.12 19.85
CA ARG A 363 -13.92 14.10 20.68
C ARG A 363 -12.45 13.75 20.86
N THR A 364 -11.59 14.74 21.06
CA THR A 364 -10.22 14.48 21.50
C THR A 364 -10.24 13.77 22.86
N GLU A 365 -9.16 13.11 23.22
CA GLU A 365 -9.05 12.43 24.52
C GLU A 365 -9.25 13.41 25.68
N LYS A 366 -8.51 14.54 25.66
CA LYS A 366 -8.66 15.63 26.64
C LYS A 366 -10.12 16.06 26.83
N GLN A 367 -10.81 16.39 25.73
CA GLN A 367 -12.21 16.81 25.80
C GLN A 367 -13.14 15.71 26.30
N PHE A 368 -12.88 14.46 25.94
CA PHE A 368 -13.69 13.34 26.41
C PHE A 368 -13.54 13.17 27.93
N LEU A 369 -12.30 13.17 28.43
CA LEU A 369 -12.01 13.06 29.86
C LEU A 369 -12.60 14.22 30.66
N GLU A 370 -12.44 15.46 30.21
CA GLU A 370 -13.00 16.63 30.89
C GLU A 370 -14.53 16.58 31.01
N ILE A 371 -15.23 16.18 29.94
CA ILE A 371 -16.69 16.24 29.88
C ILE A 371 -17.36 15.02 30.50
N PHE A 372 -16.82 13.83 30.26
CA PHE A 372 -17.46 12.56 30.61
C PHE A 372 -16.76 11.78 31.72
N VAL A 373 -15.57 12.20 32.16
CA VAL A 373 -14.88 11.54 33.29
C VAL A 373 -14.75 12.51 34.45
N ASN A 374 -13.92 13.54 34.31
CA ASN A 374 -13.55 14.46 35.40
C ASN A 374 -14.75 15.17 36.03
N ARG A 375 -15.75 15.53 35.22
CA ARG A 375 -16.98 16.18 35.69
C ARG A 375 -17.77 15.34 36.69
N TYR A 376 -17.68 14.01 36.60
CA TYR A 376 -18.48 13.09 37.40
C TYR A 376 -17.62 12.30 38.40
N LEU A 377 -16.36 12.67 38.62
CA LEU A 377 -15.50 11.96 39.58
C LEU A 377 -15.92 12.17 41.03
N GLY A 378 -16.67 13.24 41.34
CA GLY A 378 -17.22 13.44 42.68
C GLY A 378 -18.33 12.44 43.01
N GLU A 379 -19.13 12.08 42.00
CA GLU A 379 -20.27 11.18 42.12
C GLU A 379 -19.91 9.72 41.76
N VAL A 380 -18.92 9.52 40.88
CA VAL A 380 -18.43 8.21 40.42
C VAL A 380 -16.90 8.20 40.38
N PRO A 381 -16.23 8.01 41.53
CA PRO A 381 -14.76 8.03 41.60
C PRO A 381 -14.07 6.99 40.71
N GLU A 382 -14.74 5.86 40.44
CA GLU A 382 -14.20 4.73 39.65
C GLU A 382 -14.18 5.01 38.14
N LEU A 383 -14.78 6.10 37.66
CA LEU A 383 -15.01 6.34 36.23
C LEU A 383 -13.71 6.42 35.42
N LEU A 384 -12.63 6.94 36.01
CA LEU A 384 -11.32 6.93 35.39
C LEU A 384 -10.76 5.50 35.26
N SER A 385 -10.98 4.66 36.27
CA SER A 385 -10.58 3.24 36.24
C SER A 385 -11.39 2.45 35.22
N VAL A 386 -12.69 2.75 35.07
CA VAL A 386 -13.54 2.20 34.00
C VAL A 386 -13.01 2.61 32.62
N TYR A 387 -12.66 3.89 32.42
CA TYR A 387 -12.07 4.37 31.17
C TYR A 387 -10.76 3.63 30.84
N GLN A 388 -9.94 3.36 31.85
CA GLN A 388 -8.68 2.61 31.70
C GLN A 388 -8.89 1.10 31.54
N GLY A 389 -10.12 0.59 31.67
CA GLY A 389 -10.44 -0.83 31.61
C GLY A 389 -9.96 -1.62 32.83
N LYS A 390 -9.73 -0.95 33.97
CA LYS A 390 -9.28 -1.58 35.23
C LYS A 390 -10.44 -2.07 36.10
N VAL A 391 -11.62 -1.50 35.92
CA VAL A 391 -12.84 -1.79 36.68
C VAL A 391 -13.94 -2.09 35.68
N ASP A 392 -14.72 -3.15 35.93
CA ASP A 392 -15.82 -3.52 35.06
C ASP A 392 -17.06 -2.66 35.33
N ILE A 393 -17.88 -2.47 34.29
CA ILE A 393 -19.11 -1.66 34.35
C ILE A 393 -20.05 -2.20 35.43
N GLN A 394 -20.11 -3.51 35.65
CA GLN A 394 -20.99 -4.15 36.63
C GLN A 394 -20.59 -3.86 38.09
N SER A 395 -19.36 -3.41 38.33
CA SER A 395 -18.82 -3.12 39.66
C SER A 395 -18.95 -1.64 40.07
N VAL A 396 -19.63 -0.82 39.26
CA VAL A 396 -19.79 0.63 39.42
C VAL A 396 -21.25 1.01 39.33
#